data_AF-A0A7C9DHW3-F1
#
_entry.id   AF-A0A7C9DHW3-F1
#
_cell.length_a   1.000
_cell.length_b   1.000
_cell.length_c   1.000
_cell.angle_alpha   90.00
_cell.angle_beta   90.00
_cell.angle_gamma   90.00
#
_symmetry.space_group_name_H-M   'P 1'
#
loop_
_entity.id
_entity.type
_entity.pdbx_description
1 polymer ?
#
loop_
_entity_poly.entity_id
_entity_poly.type
_entity_poly.pdbx_seq_one_letter_code
_entity_poly.pdbx_strand_id
1 'polypeptide(L)'
;GLIKVDRVLYSSVVYPHNYGFIPRTLCEDSDPMDVLVLMQEPILPGCFLRARAIGLMPMIDQGEKDDKIIAVCADDPEFRHYTELKELPPHRLAEIRRFFEDYKKNEN
;
A
#
# COMPACT_ATOMS: atom_id res chain seq x y z
N GLY A 1 13.83 -13.72 2.36
CA GLY A 1 12.45 -13.87 1.84
C GLY A 1 11.55 -14.70 2.75
N LEU A 2 11.79 -14.75 4.06
CA LEU A 2 10.79 -15.20 5.02
C LEU A 2 10.00 -13.98 5.52
N ILE A 3 8.79 -14.19 6.00
CA ILE A 3 8.00 -13.13 6.66
C ILE A 3 8.50 -12.98 8.10
N LYS A 4 8.79 -11.74 8.50
CA LYS A 4 9.15 -11.37 9.87
C LYS A 4 8.12 -10.39 10.42
N VAL A 5 7.87 -10.45 11.72
CA VAL A 5 7.17 -9.36 12.42
C VAL A 5 8.19 -8.25 12.62
N ASP A 6 7.97 -7.10 11.99
CA ASP A 6 8.80 -5.92 12.22
C ASP A 6 8.46 -5.27 13.57
N ARG A 7 7.17 -4.96 13.77
CA ARG A 7 6.60 -4.44 15.02
C ARG A 7 5.08 -4.58 15.03
N VAL A 8 4.47 -4.35 16.19
CA VAL A 8 3.04 -4.05 16.31
C VAL A 8 2.90 -2.52 16.22
N LEU A 9 1.89 -2.02 15.50
CA LEU A 9 1.68 -0.58 15.35
C LEU A 9 1.43 0.10 16.71
N TYR A 10 2.04 1.27 16.91
CA TYR A 10 1.99 2.02 18.18
C TYR A 10 0.69 2.82 18.35
N SER A 11 -0.03 3.01 17.24
CA SER A 11 -1.35 3.64 17.19
C SER A 11 -2.43 2.56 17.04
N SER A 12 -3.64 2.85 17.52
CA SER A 12 -4.82 1.99 17.32
C SER A 12 -5.35 2.11 15.88
N VAL A 13 -4.51 1.75 14.90
CA VAL A 13 -4.79 1.80 13.46
C VAL A 13 -4.49 0.45 12.84
N VAL A 14 -5.09 0.20 11.68
CA VAL A 14 -4.84 -1.00 10.86
C VAL A 14 -4.59 -0.57 9.43
N TYR A 15 -3.84 -1.37 8.68
CA TYR A 15 -3.66 -1.12 7.25
C TYR A 15 -5.03 -1.11 6.54
N PRO A 16 -5.34 -0.08 5.74
CA PRO A 16 -6.66 0.07 5.11
C PRO A 16 -6.91 -0.95 3.99
N HIS A 17 -5.84 -1.49 3.40
CA HIS A 17 -5.88 -2.45 2.30
C HIS A 17 -4.68 -3.40 2.36
N ASN A 18 -4.71 -4.45 1.54
CA ASN A 18 -3.59 -5.37 1.39
C ASN A 18 -2.33 -4.62 0.97
N TYR A 19 -1.21 -4.90 1.64
CA TYR A 19 0.06 -4.19 1.47
C TYR A 19 1.21 -5.15 1.22
N GLY A 20 2.12 -4.75 0.33
CA GLY A 20 3.31 -5.54 0.00
C GLY A 20 4.23 -4.76 -0.93
N PHE A 21 5.01 -5.49 -1.73
CA PHE A 21 6.02 -4.92 -2.61
C PHE A 21 6.01 -5.56 -4.00
N ILE A 22 6.60 -4.88 -4.98
CA ILE A 22 6.72 -5.38 -6.37
C ILE A 22 8.04 -6.15 -6.53
N PRO A 23 8.01 -7.45 -6.85
CA PRO A 23 9.25 -8.24 -6.97
C PRO A 23 10.14 -7.72 -8.10
N ARG A 24 11.47 -7.82 -7.90
CA ARG A 24 12.49 -7.38 -8.87
C ARG A 24 12.42 -5.88 -9.20
N THR A 25 12.01 -5.07 -8.24
CA THR A 25 12.17 -3.60 -8.24
C THR A 25 13.16 -3.22 -7.13
N LEU A 26 13.72 -2.01 -7.21
CA LEU A 26 14.65 -1.48 -6.21
C LEU A 26 14.49 0.05 -6.15
N CYS A 27 14.28 0.56 -4.95
CA CYS A 27 14.18 1.98 -4.63
C CYS A 27 15.50 2.52 -4.04
N GLU A 28 15.56 3.83 -3.81
CA GLU A 28 16.77 4.51 -3.29
C GLU A 28 17.10 4.10 -1.84
N ASP A 29 16.10 3.69 -1.08
CA ASP A 29 16.20 3.12 0.29
C ASP A 29 16.70 1.66 0.31
N SER A 30 17.03 1.09 -0.85
CA SER A 30 17.44 -0.31 -1.05
C SER A 30 16.35 -1.36 -0.82
N ASP A 31 15.09 -0.94 -0.64
CA ASP A 31 13.95 -1.83 -0.57
C ASP A 31 13.20 -1.90 -1.93
N PRO A 32 12.39 -2.94 -2.18
CA PRO A 32 11.56 -2.99 -3.37
C PRO A 32 10.41 -1.98 -3.30
N MET A 33 9.88 -1.57 -4.45
CA MET A 33 8.77 -0.62 -4.54
C MET A 33 7.52 -1.12 -3.81
N ASP A 34 7.02 -0.30 -2.90
CA ASP A 34 5.82 -0.56 -2.11
C ASP A 34 4.53 -0.44 -2.93
N VAL A 35 3.55 -1.28 -2.59
CA VAL A 35 2.23 -1.28 -3.22
C VAL A 35 1.11 -1.53 -2.23
N LEU A 36 0.07 -0.70 -2.31
CA LEU A 36 -1.22 -0.87 -1.64
C LEU A 36 -2.25 -1.36 -2.66
N VAL A 37 -2.86 -2.52 -2.42
CA VAL A 37 -3.75 -3.19 -3.38
C VAL A 37 -5.20 -3.18 -2.90
N LEU A 38 -6.06 -2.47 -3.62
CA LEU A 38 -7.51 -2.47 -3.42
C LEU A 38 -8.14 -3.70 -4.09
N MET A 39 -8.96 -4.41 -3.31
CA MET A 39 -9.74 -5.59 -3.72
C MET A 39 -10.82 -5.88 -2.67
N GLN A 40 -11.72 -6.81 -2.96
CA GLN A 40 -12.82 -7.22 -2.07
C GLN A 40 -12.33 -7.95 -0.81
N GLU A 41 -11.32 -8.80 -0.96
CA GLU A 41 -10.94 -9.76 0.09
C GLU A 41 -9.53 -9.53 0.66
N PRO A 42 -9.30 -9.80 1.95
CA PRO A 42 -7.95 -9.81 2.51
C PRO A 42 -7.13 -10.98 1.96
N ILE A 43 -5.81 -10.80 1.88
CA ILE A 43 -4.87 -11.86 1.48
C ILE A 43 -3.90 -12.20 2.61
N LEU A 44 -3.33 -13.40 2.57
CA LEU A 44 -2.34 -13.84 3.55
C LEU A 44 -0.94 -13.28 3.24
N PRO A 45 -0.12 -12.93 4.25
CA PRO A 45 1.27 -12.56 4.05
C PRO A 45 2.07 -13.65 3.30
N GLY A 46 2.87 -13.24 2.31
CA GLY A 46 3.70 -14.15 1.50
C GLY A 46 3.01 -14.70 0.25
N CYS A 47 1.69 -14.52 0.09
CA CYS A 47 1.02 -14.74 -1.18
C CYS A 47 1.41 -13.64 -2.20
N PHE A 48 1.29 -13.97 -3.49
CA PHE A 48 1.39 -12.98 -4.57
C PHE A 48 0.11 -12.95 -5.39
N LEU A 49 -0.16 -11.81 -6.02
CA LEU A 49 -1.30 -11.61 -6.92
C LEU A 49 -0.88 -10.70 -8.08
N ARG A 50 -1.71 -10.63 -9.12
CA ARG A 50 -1.51 -9.68 -10.21
C ARG A 50 -2.24 -8.38 -9.88
N ALA A 51 -1.57 -7.25 -10.07
CA ALA A 51 -2.14 -5.93 -9.80
C ALA A 51 -1.91 -4.97 -10.96
N ARG A 52 -2.84 -4.02 -11.13
CA ARG A 52 -2.69 -2.87 -12.03
C ARG A 52 -2.45 -1.61 -11.18
N ALA A 53 -1.35 -0.92 -11.42
CA ALA A 53 -1.12 0.40 -10.87
C ALA A 53 -2.15 1.40 -11.44
N ILE A 54 -2.81 2.14 -10.56
CA ILE A 54 -3.79 3.17 -10.92
C ILE A 54 -3.37 4.58 -10.45
N GLY A 55 -2.30 4.65 -9.66
CA GLY A 55 -1.58 5.89 -9.39
C GLY A 55 -0.45 5.74 -8.39
N LEU A 56 0.12 6.89 -8.02
CA LEU A 56 1.26 7.03 -7.12
C LEU A 56 0.86 7.92 -5.95
N MET A 57 1.26 7.55 -4.74
CA MET A 57 1.13 8.38 -3.55
C MET A 57 2.55 8.79 -3.10
N PRO A 58 2.99 10.01 -3.44
CA PRO A 58 4.28 10.51 -2.99
C PRO A 58 4.28 10.73 -1.48
N MET A 59 5.34 10.30 -0.81
CA MET A 59 5.51 10.46 0.64
C MET A 59 6.95 10.77 0.98
N ILE A 60 7.12 11.50 2.07
CA ILE A 60 8.41 11.67 2.73
C ILE A 60 8.27 11.08 4.12
N ASP A 61 9.05 10.06 4.44
CA ASP A 61 9.10 9.43 5.75
C ASP A 61 10.49 9.67 6.36
N GLN A 62 10.54 10.33 7.52
CA GLN A 62 11.79 10.71 8.21
C GLN A 62 12.83 11.45 7.34
N GLY A 63 12.38 12.14 6.29
CA GLY A 63 13.25 12.87 5.37
C GLY A 63 13.70 12.08 4.14
N GLU A 64 13.35 10.79 4.07
CA GLU A 64 13.59 9.93 2.91
C GLU A 64 12.34 9.81 2.04
N LYS A 65 12.55 9.58 0.75
CA LYS A 65 11.48 9.45 -0.22
C LYS A 65 10.89 8.04 -0.14
N ASP A 66 9.60 7.95 0.16
CA ASP A 66 8.88 6.69 0.40
C ASP A 66 7.60 6.62 -0.47
N ASP A 67 7.78 6.75 -1.78
CA ASP A 67 6.67 6.71 -2.74
C ASP A 67 5.99 5.33 -2.72
N LYS A 68 4.65 5.33 -2.70
CA LYS A 68 3.86 4.08 -2.71
C LYS A 68 2.96 3.99 -3.92
N ILE A 69 2.94 2.83 -4.57
CA ILE A 69 2.00 2.56 -5.67
C ILE A 69 0.61 2.27 -5.09
N ILE A 70 -0.41 2.90 -5.66
CA ILE A 70 -1.81 2.52 -5.41
C ILE A 70 -2.27 1.67 -6.60
N ALA A 71 -2.75 0.47 -6.30
CA ALA A 71 -3.09 -0.53 -7.30
C ALA A 71 -4.44 -1.21 -7.01
N VAL A 72 -4.96 -1.90 -8.01
CA VAL A 72 -6.11 -2.80 -7.89
C VAL A 72 -5.72 -4.22 -8.26
N CYS A 73 -6.35 -5.22 -7.64
CA CYS A 73 -6.17 -6.61 -8.05
C CYS A 73 -6.71 -6.80 -9.49
N ALA A 74 -5.86 -7.31 -10.38
CA ALA A 74 -6.22 -7.50 -11.80
C ALA A 74 -7.17 -8.67 -12.03
N ASP A 75 -7.33 -9.54 -11.03
CA ASP A 75 -8.13 -10.77 -11.09
C ASP A 75 -9.38 -10.69 -10.20
N ASP A 76 -9.60 -9.58 -9.50
CA ASP A 76 -10.82 -9.29 -8.74
C ASP A 76 -11.90 -8.71 -9.67
N PRO A 77 -13.09 -9.33 -9.81
CA PRO A 77 -14.12 -8.89 -10.74
C PRO A 77 -14.69 -7.49 -10.45
N GLU A 78 -14.71 -7.05 -9.19
CA GLU A 78 -15.19 -5.71 -8.82
C GLU A 78 -14.13 -4.64 -9.14
N PHE A 79 -12.86 -4.93 -8.83
CA PHE A 79 -11.79 -3.92 -8.87
C PHE A 79 -10.98 -3.89 -10.17
N ARG A 80 -10.95 -4.98 -10.96
CA ARG A 80 -10.10 -5.09 -12.16
C ARG A 80 -10.40 -4.06 -13.26
N HIS A 81 -11.50 -3.33 -13.16
CA HIS A 81 -11.92 -2.34 -14.15
C HIS A 81 -11.36 -0.93 -13.89
N TYR A 82 -10.86 -0.66 -12.68
CA TYR A 82 -10.20 0.61 -12.37
C TYR A 82 -8.85 0.73 -13.09
N THR A 83 -8.57 1.95 -13.54
CA THR A 83 -7.39 2.34 -14.31
C THR A 83 -6.73 3.61 -13.80
N GLU A 84 -7.46 4.47 -13.08
CA GLU A 84 -6.96 5.73 -12.54
C GLU A 84 -7.48 6.02 -11.13
N LEU A 85 -6.67 6.66 -10.28
CA LEU A 85 -7.06 7.04 -8.91
C LEU A 85 -8.35 7.86 -8.82
N LYS A 86 -8.63 8.72 -9.82
CA LYS A 86 -9.80 9.60 -9.83
C LYS A 86 -11.13 8.87 -9.95
N GLU A 87 -11.09 7.59 -10.31
CA GLU A 87 -12.27 6.73 -10.41
C GLU A 87 -12.70 6.18 -9.03
N LEU A 88 -11.81 6.22 -8.03
CA LEU A 88 -12.14 5.79 -6.68
C LEU A 88 -13.01 6.84 -5.95
N PRO A 89 -13.90 6.42 -5.05
CA PRO A 89 -14.61 7.34 -4.17
C PRO A 89 -13.62 8.25 -3.41
N PRO A 90 -13.81 9.58 -3.38
CA PRO A 90 -12.83 10.50 -2.80
C PRO A 90 -12.44 10.18 -1.35
N HIS A 91 -13.38 9.63 -0.57
CA HIS A 91 -13.12 9.23 0.81
C HIS A 91 -12.07 8.11 0.93
N ARG A 92 -12.00 7.17 -0.04
CA ARG A 92 -10.98 6.11 -0.06
C ARG A 92 -9.57 6.70 -0.10
N LEU A 93 -9.37 7.70 -0.96
CA LEU A 93 -8.09 8.39 -1.08
C LEU A 93 -7.74 9.17 0.19
N ALA A 94 -8.74 9.79 0.82
CA ALA A 94 -8.55 10.52 2.08
C ALA A 94 -8.18 9.58 3.24
N GLU A 95 -8.81 8.42 3.33
CA GLU A 95 -8.52 7.38 4.34
C GLU A 95 -7.10 6.83 4.17
N ILE A 96 -6.70 6.45 2.95
CA ILE A 96 -5.35 5.95 2.65
C ILE A 96 -4.29 6.99 3.04
N ARG A 97 -4.48 8.25 2.62
CA ARG A 97 -3.57 9.34 2.98
C ARG A 97 -3.45 9.50 4.51
N ARG A 98 -4.59 9.56 5.20
CA ARG A 98 -4.63 9.75 6.65
C ARG A 98 -3.93 8.61 7.39
N PHE A 99 -4.10 7.37 6.95
CA PHE A 99 -3.40 6.22 7.54
C PHE A 99 -1.88 6.42 7.53
N PHE A 100 -1.29 6.76 6.38
CA PHE A 100 0.16 6.93 6.29
C PHE A 100 0.67 8.19 7.01
N GLU A 101 -0.15 9.23 7.13
CA GLU A 101 0.17 10.39 7.97
C GLU A 101 0.19 10.04 9.48
N ASP A 102 -0.61 9.07 9.91
CA ASP A 102 -0.87 8.80 11.34
C ASP A 102 -0.15 7.57 11.91
N TYR A 103 0.12 6.54 11.11
CA TYR A 103 0.50 5.21 11.61
C TYR A 103 1.81 5.19 12.41
N LYS A 104 2.77 6.07 12.08
CA LYS A 104 4.07 6.20 12.77
C LYS A 104 4.11 7.33 13.81
N LYS A 105 3.02 8.09 14.02
CA LYS A 105 3.05 9.28 14.91
C LYS A 105 3.44 8.97 16.36
N ASN A 106 3.10 7.78 16.85
CA ASN A 106 3.38 7.35 18.21
C ASN A 106 4.69 6.54 18.34
N GLU A 107 5.54 6.49 17.30
CA GLU A 107 6.82 5.76 17.34
C GLU A 107 7.98 6.57 17.97
N ASN A 108 7.68 7.76 18.51
CA ASN A 108 8.64 8.67 19.16
C ASN A 108 8.34 8.84 20.66
#